data_AF-A0A822H9Y5-F1
#
_entry.id   AF-A0A822H9Y5-F1
#
_cell.length_a   1.000
_cell.length_b   1.000
_cell.length_c   1.000
_cell.angle_alpha   90.00
_cell.angle_beta   90.00
_cell.angle_gamma   90.00
#
_symmetry.space_group_name_H-M   'P 1'
#
loop_
_entity.id
_entity.type
_entity.pdbx_description
1 polymer ?
#
loop_
_entity_poly.entity_id
_entity_poly.type
_entity_poly.pdbx_seq_one_letter_code
_entity_poly.pdbx_strand_id
1 'polypeptide(L)' 'MATIDIIRTRDFTEQCYLHSDCSSKYSLNESKTIREVRIRSLSHWSHFTPNSESMASAGWFSCNVNDRVI' A
#
# COMPACT_ATOMS: atom_id res chain seq x y z
N MET A 1 -7.81 36.38 -12.92
CA MET A 1 -6.59 35.64 -13.29
C MET A 1 -6.22 34.81 -12.08
N ALA A 2 -6.43 33.49 -12.13
CA ALA A 2 -6.19 32.59 -11.00
C ALA A 2 -4.77 32.02 -11.12
N THR A 3 -3.98 32.20 -10.06
CA THR A 3 -2.64 31.63 -9.92
C THR A 3 -2.78 30.15 -9.58
N ILE A 4 -2.12 29.27 -10.36
CA ILE A 4 -2.08 27.83 -10.11
C ILE A 4 -0.86 27.57 -9.22
N ASP A 5 -1.09 27.32 -7.93
CA ASP A 5 -0.04 26.83 -7.03
C ASP A 5 0.18 25.34 -7.27
N ILE A 6 1.32 25.01 -7.88
CA ILE A 6 1.76 23.64 -8.10
C ILE A 6 2.18 23.06 -6.74
N ILE A 7 1.31 22.24 -6.13
CA ILE A 7 1.66 21.42 -4.97
C ILE A 7 2.69 20.39 -5.44
N ARG A 8 3.93 20.60 -5.03
CA ARG A 8 5.09 19.74 -5.31
C ARG A 8 5.01 18.52 -4.38
N THR A 9 4.38 17.43 -4.81
CA THR A 9 4.43 16.15 -4.11
C THR A 9 5.84 15.58 -4.22
N ARG A 10 6.63 15.74 -3.16
CA ARG A 10 7.85 14.97 -2.92
C ARG A 10 7.44 13.65 -2.29
N ASP A 11 7.30 12.59 -3.08
CA ASP A 11 7.20 11.22 -2.58
C ASP A 11 8.58 10.56 -2.74
N PHE A 12 9.34 10.38 -1.66
CA PHE A 12 9.26 9.27 -0.70
C PHE A 12 9.75 7.96 -1.33
N THR A 13 11.01 7.96 -1.73
CA THR A 13 11.81 6.75 -1.95
C THR A 13 13.15 6.95 -1.27
N GLU A 14 13.74 5.85 -0.82
CA GLU A 14 15.02 5.75 -0.07
C GLU A 14 14.88 5.80 1.46
N GLN A 15 14.52 4.66 2.07
CA GLN A 15 15.29 4.07 3.18
C GLN A 15 14.65 2.75 3.61
N CYS A 16 15.05 1.67 2.94
CA CYS A 16 14.88 0.33 3.46
C CYS A 16 16.17 -0.11 4.17
N TYR A 17 15.99 -0.92 5.21
CA TYR A 17 16.97 -1.80 5.83
C TYR A 17 18.02 -1.13 6.73
N LEU A 18 18.12 -1.66 7.96
CA LEU A 18 19.00 -1.28 9.08
C LEU A 18 18.40 -0.23 10.02
N HIS A 19 17.62 -0.68 11.00
CA HIS A 19 17.78 -0.27 12.41
C HIS A 19 16.87 -1.15 13.29
N SER A 20 17.47 -2.22 13.80
CA SER A 20 16.96 -3.01 14.92
C SER A 20 17.10 -2.19 16.20
N ASP A 21 16.13 -1.30 16.43
CA ASP A 21 15.68 -0.81 17.74
C ASP A 21 14.65 0.30 17.47
N CYS A 22 13.36 -0.03 17.50
CA CYS A 22 12.30 0.97 17.35
C CYS A 22 11.31 0.86 18.49
N SER A 23 11.55 1.64 19.54
CA SER A 23 10.46 2.16 20.37
C SER A 23 9.54 2.95 19.44
N SER A 24 8.40 2.34 19.08
CA SER A 24 7.46 2.83 18.08
C SER A 24 6.73 4.09 18.55
N LYS A 25 7.44 5.23 18.59
CA LYS A 25 6.83 6.54 18.84
C LYS A 25 6.03 7.06 17.63
N TYR A 26 6.11 6.38 16.49
CA TYR A 26 5.36 6.70 15.28
C TYR A 26 4.38 5.58 14.97
N SER A 27 3.09 5.84 15.22
CA SER A 27 1.99 5.02 14.71
C SER A 27 1.82 5.36 13.24
N LEU A 28 2.41 4.54 12.36
CA LEU A 28 2.14 4.58 10.93
C LEU A 28 0.74 3.98 10.72
N ASN A 29 -0.26 4.85 10.72
CA ASN A 29 -1.63 4.47 10.41
C ASN A 29 -1.84 4.58 8.90
N GLU A 30 -2.27 3.47 8.32
CA GLU A 30 -2.71 3.45 6.95
C GLU A 30 -3.96 4.33 6.76
N SER A 31 -4.01 5.10 5.67
CA SER A 31 -5.22 5.83 5.31
C SER A 31 -6.34 4.86 4.87
N LYS A 32 -7.59 5.21 5.17
CA LYS A 32 -8.76 4.41 4.75
C LYS A 32 -8.80 4.21 3.22
N THR A 33 -8.41 5.23 2.48
CA THR A 33 -8.36 5.19 1.01
C THR A 33 -7.38 4.15 0.49
N ILE A 34 -6.16 4.07 1.04
CA ILE A 34 -5.17 3.07 0.62
C ILE A 34 -5.70 1.66 0.92
N ARG A 35 -6.35 1.48 2.07
CA ARG A 35 -6.95 0.20 2.46
C ARG A 35 -8.03 -0.24 1.48
N GLU A 36 -8.93 0.67 1.09
CA GLU A 36 -9.97 0.39 0.11
C GLU A 36 -9.40 0.05 -1.26
N VAL A 37 -8.37 0.78 -1.72
CA VAL A 37 -7.70 0.52 -3.00
C VAL A 37 -7.04 -0.86 -2.98
N ARG A 38 -6.39 -1.24 -1.87
CA ARG A 38 -5.78 -2.56 -1.73
C ARG A 38 -6.80 -3.68 -1.85
N ILE A 39 -7.92 -3.58 -1.13
CA ILE A 39 -9.02 -4.55 -1.20
C ILE A 39 -9.57 -4.63 -2.62
N ARG A 40 -9.81 -3.49 -3.28
CA ARG A 40 -10.32 -3.45 -4.66
C ARG A 40 -9.34 -4.06 -5.66
N SER A 41 -8.03 -3.91 -5.45
CA SER A 41 -7.02 -4.50 -6.34
C SER A 41 -7.12 -6.03 -6.38
N LEU A 42 -7.49 -6.67 -5.27
CA LEU A 42 -7.61 -8.12 -5.12
C LEU A 42 -9.01 -8.67 -5.46
N SER A 43 -9.89 -7.85 -6.06
CA SER A 43 -11.27 -8.22 -6.40
C SER A 43 -11.39 -9.45 -7.33
N HIS A 44 -10.39 -9.68 -8.17
CA HIS A 44 -10.34 -10.79 -9.13
C HIS A 44 -9.32 -11.87 -8.76
N TRP A 45 -8.86 -11.88 -7.50
CA TRP A 45 -7.91 -12.87 -7.02
C TRP A 45 -8.51 -14.28 -7.16
N SER A 46 -7.88 -15.10 -8.00
CA SER A 46 -8.42 -16.39 -8.43
C SER A 46 -8.08 -17.54 -7.47
N HIS A 47 -7.17 -17.32 -6.51
CA HIS A 47 -6.74 -18.35 -5.58
C HIS A 47 -7.60 -18.39 -4.33
N PHE A 48 -7.95 -19.61 -3.91
CA PHE A 48 -8.59 -19.85 -2.62
C PHE A 48 -7.60 -19.79 -1.45
N THR A 49 -6.33 -20.14 -1.70
CA THR A 49 -5.28 -20.16 -0.67
C THR A 49 -3.97 -19.63 -1.26
N PRO A 50 -3.50 -18.45 -0.81
CA PRO A 50 -4.16 -17.54 0.14
C PRO A 50 -5.43 -16.94 -0.47
N ASN A 51 -6.42 -16.60 0.36
CA ASN A 51 -7.61 -15.88 -0.10
C ASN A 51 -7.31 -14.37 -0.23
N SER A 52 -8.16 -13.65 -0.96
CA SER A 52 -7.99 -12.20 -1.20
C SER A 52 -7.97 -11.37 0.08
N GLU A 53 -8.77 -11.73 1.09
CA GLU A 53 -8.82 -11.04 2.37
C GLU A 53 -7.49 -11.14 3.13
N SER A 54 -6.85 -12.32 3.10
CA SER A 54 -5.55 -12.55 3.72
C SER A 54 -4.46 -11.76 3.01
N MET A 55 -4.49 -11.73 1.68
CA MET A 55 -3.57 -10.92 0.88
C MET A 55 -3.71 -9.42 1.18
N ALA A 56 -4.95 -8.92 1.22
CA ALA A 56 -5.24 -7.53 1.54
C ALA A 56 -4.83 -7.18 2.99
N SER A 57 -5.03 -8.09 3.94
CA SER A 57 -4.65 -7.88 5.34
C SER A 57 -3.13 -7.89 5.53
N ALA A 58 -2.41 -8.65 4.72
CA ALA A 58 -0.95 -8.70 4.70
C ALA A 58 -0.30 -7.48 4.02
N GLY A 59 -1.09 -6.61 3.38
CA GLY A 59 -0.59 -5.38 2.74
C GLY A 59 -0.30 -5.51 1.24
N TRP A 60 -0.59 -6.65 0.62
CA TRP A 60 -0.35 -6.89 -0.80
C TRP A 60 -1.37 -6.22 -1.72
N PHE A 61 -0.89 -5.69 -2.84
CA PHE A 61 -1.70 -5.22 -3.97
C PHE A 61 -1.56 -6.17 -5.15
N SER A 62 -2.66 -6.44 -5.84
CA SER A 62 -2.59 -7.13 -7.14
C SER A 62 -1.95 -6.21 -8.19
N CYS A 63 -1.01 -6.74 -8.97
CA CYS A 63 -0.51 -6.06 -10.16
C CYS A 63 -1.30 -6.43 -11.43
N ASN A 64 -2.42 -7.15 -11.29
CA ASN A 64 -3.31 -7.62 -12.36
C ASN A 64 -2.61 -8.51 -13.41
N VAL A 65 -1.52 -9.18 -13.02
CA VAL A 65 -0.82 -10.16 -13.85
C VAL A 65 -0.81 -11.50 -13.11
N ASN A 66 -1.69 -12.41 -13.53
CA ASN A 66 -1.87 -13.73 -12.89
C ASN A 66 -2.05 -13.61 -11.37
N ASP A 67 -1.11 -14.17 -10.62
CA ASP A 67 -1.05 -14.32 -9.17
C ASP A 67 -0.02 -13.38 -8.52
N ARG A 68 0.50 -12.42 -9.28
CA ARG A 68 1.58 -11.55 -8.82
C ARG A 68 1.05 -10.38 -8.00
N VAL A 69 1.77 -10.07 -6.93
CA VAL A 69 1.46 -8.98 -6.01
C VAL A 69 2.68 -8.10 -5.72
N ILE A 70 2.42 -6.88 -5.23
CA ILE A 70 3.41 -5.89 -4.77
C ILE A 70 3.08 -5.38 -3.38
#